data_AF-A0A7S2FCW4-F1
#
_entry.id   AF-A0A7S2FCW4-F1
#
_cell.length_a   1.000
_cell.length_b   1.000
_cell.length_c   1.000
_cell.angle_alpha   90.00
_cell.angle_beta   90.00
_cell.angle_gamma   90.00
#
_symmetry.space_group_name_H-M   'P 1'
#
loop_
_entity.id
_entity.type
_entity.pdbx_description
1 polymer ?
#
loop_
_entity_poly.entity_id
_entity_poly.type
_entity_poly.pdbx_seq_one_letter_code
_entity_poly.pdbx_strand_id
1 'polypeptide(L)'
;WVRGAFDSARLQKAYASFVGIVDGPMGEELNYGNLRNNRRNTHLPFQPPFDGLELLGREGAFAPALLELLGDGFLLESSTVITTPPHTESQQAHKDMPCEGGIVLHVPLHPITEGF
;
A
#
# COMPACT_ATOMS: atom_id res chain seq x y z
N TRP A 1 13.55 6.14 4.38
CA TRP A 1 12.99 6.52 3.07
C TRP A 1 13.89 5.98 1.97
N VAL A 2 13.40 5.03 1.18
CA VAL A 2 14.13 4.54 -0.01
C VAL A 2 13.70 5.40 -1.19
N ARG A 3 14.63 6.14 -1.80
CA ARG A 3 14.34 7.00 -2.96
C ARG A 3 14.45 6.20 -4.25
N GLY A 4 13.58 6.48 -5.21
CA GLY A 4 13.66 5.87 -6.55
C GLY A 4 13.38 4.36 -6.58
N ALA A 5 12.75 3.82 -5.54
CA ALA A 5 12.38 2.40 -5.50
C ALA A 5 11.40 2.01 -6.63
N PHE A 6 10.67 2.99 -7.18
CA PHE A 6 9.72 2.79 -8.26
C PHE A 6 9.86 3.86 -9.33
N ASP A 7 9.72 3.43 -10.58
CA ASP A 7 9.50 4.32 -11.70
C ASP A 7 8.12 4.99 -11.62
N SER A 8 8.05 6.28 -11.97
CA SER A 8 6.81 7.07 -11.87
C SER A 8 5.70 6.57 -12.80
N ALA A 9 6.03 6.09 -14.00
CA ALA A 9 5.02 5.59 -14.93
C ALA A 9 4.38 4.30 -14.39
N ARG A 10 5.17 3.45 -13.72
CA ARG A 10 4.67 2.24 -13.06
C ARG A 10 3.71 2.58 -11.91
N LEU A 11 4.06 3.56 -11.06
CA LEU A 11 3.17 4.02 -9.97
C LEU A 11 1.86 4.60 -10.52
N GLN A 12 1.92 5.40 -11.59
CA GLN A 12 0.73 5.93 -12.25
C GLN A 12 -0.17 4.84 -12.83
N LYS A 13 0.41 3.80 -13.45
CA LYS A 13 -0.33 2.66 -13.97
C LYS A 13 -1.02 1.87 -12.85
N ALA A 14 -0.32 1.64 -11.74
CA ALA A 14 -0.89 0.97 -10.57
C ALA A 14 -2.07 1.76 -10.00
N TYR A 15 -1.93 3.08 -9.87
CA TYR A 15 -3.00 3.96 -9.42
C TYR A 15 -4.21 3.95 -10.37
N ALA A 16 -4.00 4.11 -11.68
CA ALA A 16 -5.09 4.10 -12.66
C ALA A 16 -5.87 2.77 -12.64
N SER A 17 -5.16 1.65 -12.48
CA SER A 17 -5.77 0.33 -12.38
C SER A 17 -6.55 0.18 -11.07
N PHE A 18 -6.06 0.79 -9.99
CA PHE A 18 -6.73 0.77 -8.69
C PHE A 18 -8.06 1.53 -8.74
N VAL A 19 -8.04 2.75 -9.30
CA VAL A 19 -9.26 3.55 -9.52
C VAL A 19 -10.28 2.77 -10.35
N GLY A 20 -9.84 2.13 -11.44
CA GLY A 20 -10.72 1.31 -12.28
C GLY A 20 -11.36 0.12 -11.55
N ILE A 21 -10.70 -0.45 -10.54
CA ILE A 21 -11.25 -1.52 -9.70
C ILE A 21 -12.25 -0.97 -8.68
N VAL A 22 -11.87 0.11 -7.98
CA VAL A 22 -12.71 0.72 -6.93
C VAL A 22 -14.00 1.28 -7.49
N ASP A 23 -13.95 1.90 -8.66
CA ASP A 23 -15.12 2.44 -9.36
C ASP A 23 -15.90 1.34 -10.12
N GLY A 24 -15.32 0.15 -10.20
CA GLY A 24 -15.89 -1.02 -10.87
C GLY A 24 -16.73 -1.91 -9.94
N PRO A 25 -17.34 -2.98 -10.49
CA PRO A 25 -18.25 -3.86 -9.75
C PRO A 25 -17.58 -4.63 -8.60
N MET A 26 -16.25 -4.76 -8.62
CA MET A 26 -15.47 -5.43 -7.57
C MET A 26 -15.08 -4.50 -6.41
N GLY A 27 -15.30 -3.19 -6.54
CA GLY A 27 -14.84 -2.20 -5.57
C GLY A 27 -15.42 -2.38 -4.17
N GLU A 28 -16.71 -2.74 -4.08
CA GLU A 28 -17.36 -2.98 -2.78
C GLU A 28 -16.84 -4.25 -2.09
N GLU A 29 -16.53 -5.30 -2.85
CA GLU A 29 -16.03 -6.58 -2.31
C GLU A 29 -14.60 -6.46 -1.76
N LEU A 30 -13.80 -5.55 -2.33
CA LEU A 30 -12.40 -5.34 -1.93
C LEU A 30 -12.23 -4.26 -0.86
N ASN A 31 -13.30 -3.53 -0.52
CA ASN A 31 -13.29 -2.54 0.56
C ASN A 31 -13.32 -3.25 1.92
N TYR A 32 -12.18 -3.24 2.61
CA TYR A 32 -12.08 -3.77 3.95
C TYR A 32 -12.23 -2.65 4.99
N GLY A 33 -13.49 -2.38 5.31
CA GLY A 33 -13.88 -1.44 6.36
C GLY A 33 -13.69 0.04 6.03
N ASN A 34 -14.44 0.88 6.75
CA ASN A 34 -14.16 2.31 6.82
C ASN A 34 -13.11 2.52 7.92
N LEU A 35 -11.93 3.02 7.55
CA LEU A 35 -10.97 3.49 8.55
C LEU A 35 -11.52 4.79 9.18
N ARG A 36 -10.99 5.14 10.37
CA ARG A 36 -11.33 6.38 11.06
C ARG A 36 -11.14 7.58 10.11
N ASN A 37 -12.04 8.56 10.19
CA ASN A 37 -12.04 9.81 9.42
C ASN A 37 -12.26 9.64 7.91
N ASN A 38 -13.21 8.80 7.47
CA ASN A 38 -13.59 8.63 6.06
C ASN A 38 -12.49 8.06 5.13
N ARG A 39 -11.40 7.53 5.70
CA ARG A 39 -10.38 6.82 4.94
C ARG A 39 -10.91 5.46 4.48
N ARG A 40 -10.57 5.09 3.24
CA ARG A 40 -10.92 3.78 2.68
C ARG A 40 -9.68 2.94 2.54
N ASN A 41 -9.79 1.68 2.96
CA ASN A 41 -8.76 0.67 2.80
C ASN A 41 -9.26 -0.40 1.84
N THR A 42 -8.55 -0.58 0.72
CA THR A 42 -8.96 -1.51 -0.33
C THR A 42 -7.84 -2.49 -0.60
N HIS A 43 -8.14 -3.79 -0.53
CA HIS A 43 -7.16 -4.84 -0.83
C HIS A 43 -6.80 -4.81 -2.31
N LEU A 44 -5.50 -4.89 -2.59
CA LEU A 44 -5.03 -5.09 -3.95
C LEU A 44 -5.23 -6.57 -4.33
N PRO A 45 -5.85 -6.86 -5.48
CA PRO A 45 -5.94 -8.24 -5.94
C PRO A 45 -4.56 -8.73 -6.37
N PHE A 46 -4.24 -10.01 -6.13
CA PHE A 46 -3.01 -10.64 -6.63
C PHE A 46 -3.12 -11.00 -8.12
N GLN A 47 -3.44 -10.01 -8.97
CA GLN A 47 -3.59 -10.17 -10.42
C GLN A 47 -3.02 -8.94 -11.16
N PRO A 48 -2.80 -9.01 -12.48
CA PRO A 48 -2.24 -7.88 -13.24
C PRO A 48 -3.05 -6.59 -13.10
N PRO A 49 -2.40 -5.41 -12.94
CA PRO A 49 -0.95 -5.19 -12.87
C PRO A 49 -0.36 -5.22 -11.45
N PHE A 50 -1.12 -5.66 -10.44
CA PHE A 50 -0.71 -5.64 -9.04
C PHE A 50 0.12 -6.86 -8.64
N ASP A 51 -0.09 -8.00 -9.31
CA ASP A 51 0.77 -9.19 -9.20
C ASP A 51 2.22 -8.92 -9.65
N GLY A 52 2.37 -8.02 -10.63
CA GLY A 52 3.62 -7.60 -11.20
C GLY A 52 4.14 -6.31 -10.57
N LEU A 53 3.56 -5.79 -9.49
CA LEU A 53 4.27 -4.82 -8.67
C LEU A 53 5.31 -5.60 -7.87
N GLU A 54 6.59 -5.42 -8.21
CA GLU A 54 7.77 -5.82 -7.40
C GLU A 54 7.81 -5.08 -6.03
N LEU A 55 6.66 -4.66 -5.52
CA LEU A 55 6.41 -4.13 -4.19
C LEU A 55 6.53 -5.24 -3.13
N LEU A 56 6.32 -6.50 -3.51
CA LEU A 56 5.82 -7.53 -2.60
C LEU A 56 6.69 -8.79 -2.65
N GLY A 57 7.03 -9.29 -1.46
CA GLY A 57 7.70 -10.58 -1.32
C GLY A 57 9.20 -10.56 -1.61
N ARG A 58 9.75 -11.75 -1.83
CA ARG A 58 11.20 -12.01 -1.91
C ARG A 58 11.83 -11.65 -3.25
N GLU A 59 11.03 -11.32 -4.25
CA GLU A 59 11.48 -10.95 -5.60
C GLU A 59 11.33 -9.43 -5.86
N GLY A 60 10.84 -8.68 -4.87
CA GLY A 60 10.63 -7.24 -4.99
C GLY A 60 11.91 -6.41 -4.78
N ALA A 61 11.86 -5.14 -5.17
CA ALA A 61 12.96 -4.18 -5.01
C ALA A 61 13.40 -4.00 -3.53
N PHE A 62 12.51 -4.31 -2.59
CA PHE A 62 12.77 -4.25 -1.16
C PHE A 62 13.28 -5.55 -0.55
N ALA A 63 13.33 -6.65 -1.30
CA ALA A 63 13.70 -7.95 -0.78
C ALA A 63 15.03 -7.95 -0.02
N PRO A 64 16.12 -7.31 -0.48
CA PRO A 64 17.38 -7.28 0.29
C PRO A 64 17.21 -6.67 1.69
N ALA A 65 16.51 -5.53 1.79
CA ALA A 65 16.29 -4.85 3.06
C ALA A 65 15.32 -5.61 3.97
N LEU A 66 14.29 -6.23 3.39
CA LEU A 66 13.34 -7.05 4.16
C LEU A 66 13.97 -8.33 4.68
N LEU A 67 14.81 -9.00 3.88
CA LEU A 67 15.54 -10.20 4.29
C LEU A 67 16.52 -9.90 5.43
N GLU A 68 17.19 -8.75 5.40
CA GLU A 68 18.09 -8.32 6.49
C GLU A 68 17.32 -8.07 7.79
N LEU A 69 16.12 -7.49 7.72
CA LEU A 69 15.35 -7.11 8.90
C LEU A 69 14.46 -8.23 9.47
N LEU A 70 13.88 -9.07 8.61
CA LEU A 70 12.89 -10.09 8.99
C LEU A 70 13.40 -11.52 8.86
N GLY A 71 14.59 -11.72 8.27
CA GLY A 71 15.10 -13.04 7.92
C GLY A 71 14.49 -13.60 6.64
N ASP A 72 14.68 -14.89 6.39
CA ASP A 72 14.26 -15.59 5.18
C ASP A 72 12.81 -16.12 5.23
N GLY A 73 12.21 -16.14 6.42
CA GLY A 73 10.88 -16.69 6.70
C GLY A 73 9.71 -15.71 6.61
N PHE A 74 9.90 -14.50 6.09
CA PHE A 74 8.81 -13.53 5.99
C PHE A 74 7.83 -13.86 4.86
N LEU A 75 6.57 -13.51 5.08
CA LEU A 75 5.51 -13.56 4.09
C LEU A 75 4.87 -12.20 3.97
N LEU A 76 4.30 -11.89 2.80
CA LEU A 76 3.41 -10.76 2.69
C LEU A 76 2.05 -11.16 3.27
N GLU A 77 1.62 -10.48 4.32
CA GLU A 77 0.30 -10.70 4.92
C GLU A 77 -0.79 -9.96 4.13
N SER A 78 -0.58 -8.67 3.83
CA SER A 78 -1.57 -7.86 3.11
C SER A 78 -0.93 -6.75 2.30
N SER A 79 -1.62 -6.34 1.23
CA SER A 79 -1.30 -5.14 0.47
C SER A 79 -2.58 -4.38 0.21
N THR A 80 -2.58 -3.09 0.55
CA THR A 80 -3.76 -2.25 0.42
C THR A 80 -3.40 -0.86 -0.06
N VAL A 81 -4.39 -0.17 -0.65
CA VAL A 81 -4.29 1.25 -0.97
C VAL A 81 -5.11 2.03 0.04
N ILE A 82 -4.47 3.02 0.65
CA ILE A 82 -5.10 3.96 1.57
C ILE A 82 -5.37 5.26 0.81
N THR A 83 -6.65 5.62 0.70
CA THR A 83 -7.06 6.91 0.12
C THR A 83 -7.45 7.87 1.24
N THR A 84 -6.97 9.12 1.13
CA THR A 84 -7.28 10.20 2.07
C THR A 84 -7.99 11.31 1.30
N PRO A 85 -9.32 11.44 1.44
CA PRO A 85 -10.07 12.53 0.82
C PRO A 85 -9.58 13.92 1.26
N PRO A 86 -9.85 14.98 0.47
CA PRO A 86 -9.58 16.35 0.90
C PRO A 86 -10.20 16.65 2.27
N HIS A 87 -9.50 17.44 3.09
CA HIS A 87 -9.93 17.83 4.44
C HIS A 87 -10.08 16.70 5.45
N THR A 88 -9.51 15.51 5.17
CA THR A 88 -9.47 14.44 6.17
C THR A 88 -8.53 14.83 7.30
N GLU A 89 -9.03 14.79 8.54
CA GLU A 89 -8.23 15.08 9.73
C GLU A 89 -7.04 14.10 9.86
N SER A 90 -5.90 14.65 10.30
CA SER A 90 -4.73 13.87 10.65
C SER A 90 -5.07 12.80 11.69
N GLN A 91 -4.49 11.61 11.53
CA GLN A 91 -4.60 10.57 12.56
C GLN A 91 -3.65 10.87 13.71
N GLN A 92 -4.10 10.56 14.93
CA GLN A 92 -3.20 10.52 16.08
C GLN A 92 -2.14 9.42 15.86
N ALA A 93 -0.94 9.67 16.37
CA ALA A 93 0.14 8.69 16.34
C ALA A 93 -0.29 7.40 17.05
N HIS A 94 -0.08 6.26 16.40
CA HIS A 94 -0.42 4.94 16.91
C HIS A 94 0.55 3.89 16.37
N LYS A 95 0.45 2.67 16.89
CA LYS A 95 1.15 1.51 16.35
C LYS A 95 0.20 0.76 15.42
N ASP A 96 0.67 0.45 14.22
CA ASP A 96 -0.09 -0.37 13.26
C ASP A 96 -0.21 -1.83 13.74
N MET A 97 0.86 -2.36 14.33
CA MET A 97 0.92 -3.73 14.83
C MET A 97 1.06 -3.76 16.36
N PRO A 98 0.29 -4.60 17.07
CA PRO A 98 0.39 -4.75 18.52
C PRO A 98 1.62 -5.57 18.95
N CYS A 99 2.19 -6.36 18.04
CA CYS A 99 3.33 -7.25 18.27
C CYS A 99 4.54 -6.88 17.39
N GLU A 100 5.72 -7.32 17.84
CA GLU A 100 6.96 -7.24 17.07
C GLU A 100 6.96 -8.26 15.92
N GLY A 101 7.72 -7.98 14.86
CA GLY A 101 7.90 -8.88 13.71
C GLY A 101 7.11 -8.50 12.45
N GLY A 102 6.33 -7.42 12.48
CA GLY A 102 5.67 -6.85 11.30
C GLY A 102 6.41 -5.62 10.77
N ILE A 103 6.51 -5.49 9.44
CA ILE A 103 6.93 -4.25 8.77
C ILE A 103 5.80 -3.77 7.88
N VAL A 104 5.44 -2.50 8.03
CA VAL A 104 4.53 -1.81 7.11
C VAL A 104 5.36 -0.95 6.16
N LEU A 105 5.16 -1.16 4.85
CA LEU A 105 5.79 -0.35 3.81
C LEU A 105 4.73 0.57 3.18
N HIS A 106 4.92 1.88 3.34
CA HIS A 106 4.10 2.88 2.67
C HIS A 106 4.77 3.34 1.38
N VAL A 107 4.07 3.16 0.26
CA VAL A 107 4.52 3.63 -1.05
C VAL A 107 3.57 4.71 -1.54
N PRO A 108 4.03 5.97 -1.68
CA PRO A 108 3.18 7.04 -2.19
C PRO A 108 2.89 6.83 -3.68
N LEU A 109 1.60 6.68 -4.02
CA LEU A 109 1.12 6.65 -5.41
C LEU A 109 0.97 8.05 -6.02
N HIS A 110 0.93 9.08 -5.17
CA HIS A 110 0.96 10.50 -5.54
C HIS A 110 2.05 11.22 -4.76
N PRO A 111 2.57 12.36 -5.26
CA PRO A 111 3.45 13.22 -4.48
C PRO A 111 2.83 13.54 -3.12
N ILE A 112 3.58 13.28 -2.05
CA ILE A 112 3.21 13.74 -0.71
C ILE A 112 3.58 15.23 -0.66
N THR A 113 2.58 16.09 -0.72
CA THR A 113 2.75 17.52 -0.48
C THR A 113 2.68 17.79 1.01
N GLU A 114 3.47 18.75 1.52
CA GLU A 114 3.28 19.23 2.89
C GLU A 114 1.89 19.87 3.01
N GLY A 115 1.06 19.33 3.91
CA GLY A 115 -0.29 19.83 4.16
C GLY A 115 -1.25 18.70 4.51
N PHE A 116 -1.34 18.40 5.80
CA PHE A 116 -2.54 17.80 6.39
C PHE A 116 -3.32 18.90 7.09
#